data_AF-A0A7W3V176-F1
#
_entry.id   AF-A0A7W3V176-F1
#
_cell.length_a   1.000
_cell.length_b   1.000
_cell.length_c   1.000
_cell.angle_alpha   90.00
_cell.angle_beta   90.00
_cell.angle_gamma   90.00
#
_symmetry.space_group_name_H-M   'P 1'
#
loop_
_entity.id
_entity.type
_entity.pdbx_description
1 polymer ?
#
loop_
_entity_poly.entity_id
_entity_poly.type
_entity_poly.pdbx_seq_one_letter_code
_entity_poly.pdbx_strand_id
1 'polypeptide(L)'
;MAWLTLLLFFPWFVVLAGLFWFFPRHPRTPRRSWIDAALLLLAVLVSIVAMHWGHALGQAAADAGAIWRQVLAVLSAYGAFLAVLCVAVWLRPRLW
;
A
#
# COMPACT_ATOMS: atom_id res chain seq x y z
N MET A 1 12.49 14.58 2.93
CA MET A 1 12.85 13.30 2.29
C MET A 1 11.68 12.34 2.46
N ALA A 2 10.85 12.15 1.43
CA ALA A 2 9.63 11.32 1.53
C ALA A 2 9.92 9.85 1.89
N TRP A 3 11.09 9.33 1.50
CA TRP A 3 11.53 7.95 1.72
C TRP A 3 11.53 7.47 3.17
N LEU A 4 11.63 8.39 4.13
CA LEU A 4 11.60 8.06 5.56
C LEU A 4 10.25 7.45 5.97
N THR A 5 9.17 7.83 5.27
CA THR A 5 7.84 7.22 5.39
C THR A 5 7.86 5.74 5.01
N LEU A 6 8.42 5.42 3.85
CA LEU A 6 8.52 4.04 3.38
C LEU A 6 9.38 3.23 4.34
N LEU A 7 10.56 3.71 4.73
CA LEU A 7 11.43 2.99 5.65
C LEU A 7 10.72 2.62 6.97
N LEU A 8 9.93 3.56 7.50
CA LEU A 8 9.25 3.37 8.80
C LEU A 8 8.05 2.43 8.70
N PHE A 9 7.32 2.47 7.58
CA PHE A 9 6.10 1.67 7.37
C PHE A 9 6.31 0.39 6.57
N PHE A 10 7.49 0.19 5.98
CA PHE A 10 7.81 -1.00 5.20
C PHE A 10 7.60 -2.30 5.98
N PRO A 11 8.03 -2.42 7.26
CA PRO A 11 7.77 -3.63 8.04
C PRO A 11 6.27 -3.94 8.15
N TRP A 12 5.44 -2.90 8.31
CA TRP A 12 3.99 -3.06 8.40
C TRP A 12 3.37 -3.48 7.06
N PHE A 13 3.81 -2.91 5.95
CA PHE A 13 3.37 -3.35 4.62
C PHE A 13 3.74 -4.79 4.32
N VAL A 14 4.93 -5.23 4.74
CA VAL A 14 5.35 -6.63 4.61
C VAL A 14 4.44 -7.56 5.42
N VAL A 15 4.06 -7.18 6.65
CA VAL A 15 3.11 -7.95 7.46
C VAL A 15 1.76 -8.07 6.76
N LEU A 16 1.19 -6.95 6.28
CA LEU A 16 -0.11 -6.95 5.61
C LEU A 16 -0.07 -7.72 4.28
N ALA A 17 0.98 -7.55 3.48
CA ALA A 17 1.20 -8.30 2.24
C ALA A 17 1.35 -9.79 2.53
N GLY A 18 2.09 -10.15 3.58
CA GLY A 18 2.21 -11.52 4.05
C GLY A 18 0.86 -12.10 4.46
N LEU A 19 0.08 -11.40 5.26
CA LEU A 19 -1.27 -11.82 5.65
C LEU A 19 -2.18 -12.02 4.43
N PHE A 20 -2.20 -11.06 3.50
CA PHE A 20 -2.94 -11.16 2.25
C PHE A 20 -2.48 -12.37 1.43
N TRP A 21 -1.18 -12.63 1.35
CA TRP A 21 -0.64 -13.77 0.62
C TRP A 21 -1.01 -15.09 1.30
N PHE A 22 -0.78 -15.22 2.61
CA PHE A 22 -0.93 -16.47 3.37
C PHE A 22 -2.38 -16.94 3.49
N PHE A 23 -3.35 -16.03 3.45
CA PHE A 23 -4.78 -16.37 3.50
C PHE A 23 -5.44 -16.20 2.14
N PRO A 24 -6.27 -17.14 1.66
CA PRO A 24 -6.76 -18.35 2.33
C PRO A 24 -5.85 -19.59 2.10
N ARG A 25 -5.81 -20.50 3.09
CA ARG A 25 -4.91 -21.68 3.15
C ARG A 25 -5.30 -22.86 2.22
N HIS A 26 -6.24 -22.67 1.29
CA HIS A 26 -6.73 -23.70 0.36
C HIS A 26 -5.79 -23.88 -0.86
N PRO A 27 -5.90 -24.97 -1.65
CA PRO A 27 -4.87 -25.30 -2.65
C PRO A 27 -4.66 -24.14 -3.63
N ARG A 28 -3.44 -23.59 -3.61
CA ARG A 28 -3.02 -22.51 -4.52
C ARG A 28 -2.72 -23.12 -5.89
N THR A 29 -3.51 -22.77 -6.89
CA THR A 29 -3.12 -23.01 -8.27
C THR A 29 -2.06 -21.96 -8.67
N PRO A 30 -1.08 -22.29 -9.52
CA PRO A 30 -0.03 -21.35 -9.92
C PRO A 30 -0.60 -20.05 -10.54
N ARG A 31 -1.72 -20.14 -11.27
CA ARG A 31 -2.43 -18.97 -11.81
C ARG A 31 -2.93 -18.01 -10.72
N ARG A 32 -3.45 -18.52 -9.61
CA ARG A 32 -3.91 -17.69 -8.47
C ARG A 32 -2.75 -16.99 -7.78
N SER A 33 -1.61 -17.69 -7.63
CA SER A 33 -0.39 -17.12 -7.03
C SER A 33 0.17 -15.94 -7.83
N TRP A 34 0.15 -15.99 -9.15
CA TRP A 34 0.60 -14.87 -10.00
C TRP A 34 -0.34 -13.67 -9.92
N ILE A 35 -1.66 -13.89 -9.86
CA ILE A 35 -2.64 -12.82 -9.69
C ILE A 35 -2.44 -12.12 -8.35
N ASP A 36 -2.28 -12.86 -7.25
CA ASP A 36 -2.00 -12.29 -5.94
C ASP A 36 -0.69 -11.48 -5.93
N ALA A 37 0.35 -11.95 -6.63
CA ALA A 37 1.62 -11.21 -6.76
C ALA A 37 1.46 -9.91 -7.52
N ALA A 38 0.71 -9.92 -8.62
CA ALA A 38 0.41 -8.73 -9.38
C ALA A 38 -0.37 -7.71 -8.54
N LEU A 39 -1.35 -8.16 -7.73
CA LEU A 39 -2.13 -7.30 -6.85
C LEU A 39 -1.28 -6.68 -5.73
N LEU A 40 -0.38 -7.46 -5.12
CA LEU A 40 0.56 -6.94 -4.12
C LEU A 40 1.55 -5.94 -4.73
N LEU A 41 2.09 -6.24 -5.91
CA LEU A 41 2.98 -5.31 -6.61
C LEU A 41 2.26 -4.00 -6.94
N LEU A 42 1.01 -4.10 -7.44
CA LEU A 42 0.17 -2.94 -7.70
C LEU A 42 -0.08 -2.12 -6.43
N ALA A 43 -0.37 -2.77 -5.30
CA ALA A 43 -0.58 -2.09 -4.02
C ALA A 43 0.65 -1.29 -3.58
N VAL A 44 1.85 -1.84 -3.77
CA VAL A 44 3.13 -1.16 -3.46
C VAL A 44 3.37 0.02 -4.40
N LEU A 45 3.14 -0.14 -5.71
CA LEU A 45 3.34 0.94 -6.67
C LEU A 45 2.38 2.12 -6.40
N VAL A 46 1.11 1.81 -6.17
CA VAL A 46 0.08 2.81 -5.84
C VAL A 46 0.39 3.52 -4.53
N SER A 47 0.89 2.81 -3.50
CA SER A 47 1.27 3.42 -2.23
C SER A 47 2.46 4.37 -2.36
N ILE A 48 3.46 4.05 -3.20
CA ILE A 48 4.60 4.93 -3.49
C ILE A 48 4.12 6.21 -4.19
N VAL A 49 3.26 6.10 -5.21
CA VAL A 49 2.70 7.27 -5.90
C VAL A 49 1.90 8.14 -4.92
N ALA A 50 1.04 7.53 -4.10
CA ALA A 50 0.26 8.23 -3.08
C ALA A 50 1.14 8.90 -2.02
N MET A 51 2.26 8.28 -1.63
CA MET A 51 3.24 8.88 -0.72
C MET A 51 3.79 10.19 -1.28
N HIS A 52 4.25 10.18 -2.55
CA HIS A 52 4.80 11.37 -3.19
C HIS A 52 3.73 12.46 -3.35
N TRP A 53 2.51 12.07 -3.68
CA TRP A 53 1.38 12.99 -3.75
C TRP A 53 1.06 13.63 -2.39
N GLY A 54 0.93 12.83 -1.33
CA GLY A 54 0.70 13.31 0.04
C GLY A 54 1.83 14.21 0.55
N HIS A 55 3.07 13.88 0.19
CA HIS A 55 4.23 14.70 0.51
C HIS A 55 4.21 16.07 -0.20
N ALA A 56 3.77 16.11 -1.45
CA ALA A 56 3.62 17.34 -2.23
C ALA A 56 2.46 18.20 -1.71
N LEU A 57 1.32 17.59 -1.34
CA LEU A 57 0.21 18.28 -0.68
C LEU A 57 0.65 18.97 0.60
N GLY A 58 1.41 18.27 1.46
CA GLY A 58 1.93 18.86 2.68
C GLY A 58 2.96 19.97 2.46
N GLN A 59 3.61 20.02 1.28
CA GLN A 59 4.51 21.13 0.93
C GLN A 59 3.74 22.39 0.53
N ALA A 60 2.58 22.22 -0.10
CA ALA A 60 1.72 23.33 -0.50
C ALA A 60 1.00 23.99 0.69
N ALA A 61 0.88 23.29 1.82
CA ALA A 61 0.31 23.83 3.05
C ALA A 61 1.33 24.70 3.80
N ALA A 62 1.40 25.99 3.44
CA ALA A 62 2.38 26.95 3.97
C ALA A 62 2.33 27.14 5.50
N ASP A 63 1.18 26.94 6.12
CA ASP A 63 0.96 27.14 7.56
C ASP A 63 1.14 25.86 8.39
N ALA A 64 1.31 24.71 7.74
CA ALA A 64 1.46 23.43 8.41
C ALA A 64 2.95 23.15 8.72
N GLY A 65 3.28 22.94 9.99
CA GLY A 65 4.65 22.65 10.42
C GLY A 65 5.30 21.50 9.66
N ALA A 66 6.63 21.51 9.54
CA ALA A 66 7.41 20.62 8.65
C ALA A 66 7.10 19.12 8.80
N ILE A 67 6.61 18.67 9.97
CA ILE A 67 6.23 17.29 10.23
C ILE A 67 4.99 16.84 9.44
N TRP A 68 4.06 17.74 9.11
CA TRP A 68 2.81 17.42 8.40
C TRP A 68 3.05 16.86 6.99
N ARG A 69 4.14 17.29 6.34
CA ARG A 69 4.59 16.72 5.05
C ARG A 69 4.90 15.23 5.15
N GLN A 70 5.42 14.80 6.29
CA GLN A 70 5.75 13.39 6.54
C GLN A 70 4.49 12.62 6.91
N VAL A 71 3.65 13.19 7.76
CA VAL A 71 2.37 12.59 8.19
C VAL A 71 1.44 12.36 7.00
N LEU A 72 1.25 13.36 6.13
CA LEU A 72 0.44 13.22 4.92
C LEU A 72 1.01 12.18 3.96
N ALA A 73 2.33 12.15 3.79
CA ALA A 73 2.98 11.12 2.97
C ALA A 73 2.68 9.70 3.51
N VAL A 74 2.76 9.49 4.83
CA VAL A 74 2.45 8.19 5.48
C VAL A 74 0.98 7.84 5.30
N LEU A 75 0.07 8.76 5.62
CA LEU A 75 -1.38 8.51 5.56
C LEU A 75 -1.83 8.21 4.12
N SER A 76 -1.34 8.96 3.14
CA SER A 76 -1.66 8.72 1.73
C SER A 76 -1.11 7.37 1.25
N ALA A 77 0.14 7.03 1.59
CA ALA A 77 0.73 5.74 1.25
C ALA A 77 -0.07 4.58 1.85
N TYR A 78 -0.38 4.68 3.15
CA TYR A 78 -1.09 3.64 3.91
C TYR A 78 -2.52 3.45 3.41
N GLY A 79 -3.26 4.55 3.25
CA GLY A 79 -4.62 4.51 2.75
C GLY A 79 -4.72 3.92 1.34
N ALA A 80 -3.79 4.28 0.45
CA ALA A 80 -3.77 3.76 -0.90
C ALA A 80 -3.40 2.27 -0.95
N PHE A 81 -2.43 1.83 -0.15
CA PHE A 81 -2.08 0.41 -0.01
C PHE A 81 -3.28 -0.42 0.47
N LEU A 82 -3.95 0.03 1.54
CA LEU A 82 -5.13 -0.63 2.08
C LEU A 82 -6.30 -0.64 1.09
N ALA A 83 -6.54 0.47 0.39
CA ALA A 83 -7.60 0.54 -0.61
C ALA A 83 -7.40 -0.52 -1.70
N VAL A 84 -6.17 -0.66 -2.22
CA VAL A 84 -5.86 -1.70 -3.21
C VAL A 84 -6.03 -3.10 -2.63
N LEU A 85 -5.57 -3.35 -1.39
CA LEU A 85 -5.77 -4.65 -0.74
C LEU A 85 -7.26 -4.98 -0.53
N CYS A 86 -8.08 -4.01 -0.11
CA CYS A 86 -9.52 -4.20 0.05
C CYS A 86 -10.19 -4.54 -1.29
N VAL A 87 -9.84 -3.82 -2.35
CA VAL A 87 -10.30 -4.11 -3.72
C VAL A 87 -9.84 -5.49 -4.16
N ALA A 88 -8.58 -5.85 -3.88
CA ALA A 88 -8.03 -7.16 -4.19
C ALA A 88 -8.80 -8.29 -3.48
N VAL A 89 -9.07 -8.15 -2.17
CA VAL A 89 -9.88 -9.10 -1.40
C VAL A 89 -11.29 -9.23 -1.99
N TRP A 90 -11.90 -8.13 -2.41
CA TRP A 90 -13.22 -8.14 -3.03
C TRP A 90 -13.23 -8.77 -4.44
N LEU A 91 -12.13 -8.64 -5.20
CA LEU A 91 -11.98 -9.25 -6.51
C LEU A 91 -11.64 -10.74 -6.47
N ARG A 92 -11.06 -11.24 -5.36
CA ARG A 92 -10.67 -12.65 -5.21
C ARG A 92 -11.78 -13.65 -5.57
N PRO A 93 -13.03 -13.53 -5.06
CA PRO A 93 -14.11 -14.46 -5.41
C PRO A 93 -14.52 -14.42 -6.89
N ARG A 94 -14.14 -13.38 -7.65
CA ARG A 94 -14.49 -13.24 -9.07
C ARG A 94 -13.37 -13.69 -10.00
N LEU A 95 -12.13 -13.62 -9.54
CA LEU A 95 -10.94 -13.99 -10.29
C LEU A 95 -10.56 -15.47 -10.10
N TRP A 96 -11.14 -16.14 -9.10
CA TRP A 96 -10.83 -17.51 -8.67
C TRP A 96 -11.99 -18.45 -8.89
#